data_AF-A0A959H2R7-F1
#
_entry.id   AF-A0A959H2R7-F1
#
_cell.length_a   1.000
_cell.length_b   1.000
_cell.length_c   1.000
_cell.angle_alpha   90.00
_cell.angle_beta   90.00
_cell.angle_gamma   90.00
#
_symmetry.space_group_name_H-M   'P 1'
#
loop_
_entity.id
_entity.type
_entity.pdbx_description
1 polymer ?
#
loop_
_entity_poly.entity_id
_entity_poly.type
_entity_poly.pdbx_seq_one_letter_code
_entity_poly.pdbx_strand_id
1 'polypeptide(L)'
;MHDFYSINRNALIIRPTRAMIDWANTVFPEDPIDYDEMDQHDEQDVFLLPDFETPEETLEWLRENCEDLIAYVLDDWCMDKSAWPAPLDWALFERFFHYSVETSVVDTMDEDYDDAEEDFEDMDEEEGFGDFDFEDN
;
A
#
# COMPACT_ATOMS: atom_id res chain seq x y z
N MET A 1 -21.35 -22.44 -1.30
CA MET A 1 -20.24 -22.43 -0.32
C MET A 1 -19.22 -21.54 -0.97
N HIS A 2 -18.79 -20.44 -0.34
CA HIS A 2 -17.69 -19.66 -0.94
C HIS A 2 -16.45 -20.53 -0.84
N ASP A 3 -15.82 -20.78 -1.97
CA ASP A 3 -14.54 -21.44 -2.02
C ASP A 3 -13.48 -20.39 -1.72
N PHE A 4 -12.61 -20.72 -0.76
CA PHE A 4 -11.56 -19.87 -0.27
C PHE A 4 -10.24 -20.36 -0.89
N TYR A 5 -9.57 -19.52 -1.67
CA TYR A 5 -8.36 -19.90 -2.38
C TYR A 5 -7.14 -19.34 -1.65
N SER A 6 -6.22 -20.22 -1.23
CA SER A 6 -4.93 -19.76 -0.69
C SER A 6 -4.12 -19.15 -1.83
N ILE A 7 -3.73 -17.89 -1.70
CA ILE A 7 -2.78 -17.29 -2.63
C ILE A 7 -1.37 -17.70 -2.19
N ASN A 8 -0.50 -18.07 -3.15
CA ASN A 8 0.92 -18.36 -2.88
C ASN A 8 1.69 -17.04 -2.74
N ARG A 9 1.36 -16.26 -1.71
CA ARG A 9 1.94 -14.96 -1.38
C ARG A 9 1.98 -14.79 0.13
N ASN A 10 3.02 -14.12 0.62
CA ASN A 10 3.13 -13.72 2.01
C ASN A 10 2.55 -12.30 2.19
N ALA A 11 1.96 -12.00 3.34
CA ALA A 11 1.53 -10.65 3.70
C ALA A 11 2.50 -10.04 4.71
N LEU A 12 3.15 -8.94 4.35
CA LEU A 12 3.93 -8.11 5.25
C LEU A 12 3.04 -7.02 5.83
N ILE A 13 2.92 -6.98 7.14
CA ILE A 13 2.21 -5.95 7.87
C ILE A 13 3.26 -5.06 8.52
N ILE A 14 3.22 -3.77 8.24
CA ILE A 14 4.08 -2.73 8.82
C ILE A 14 3.21 -1.84 9.69
N ARG A 15 3.63 -1.65 10.94
CA ARG A 15 2.94 -0.80 11.91
C ARG A 15 3.87 0.31 12.41
N PRO A 16 3.43 1.57 12.42
CA PRO A 16 4.20 2.68 12.98
C PRO A 16 4.43 2.47 14.49
N THR A 17 5.65 2.72 14.92
CA THR A 17 6.02 2.71 16.34
C THR A 17 5.88 4.11 16.92
N ARG A 18 5.96 4.21 18.26
CA ARG A 18 6.02 5.50 18.95
C ARG A 18 7.14 6.39 18.43
N ALA A 19 8.30 5.83 18.05
CA ALA A 19 9.41 6.63 17.55
C ALA A 19 9.10 7.32 16.22
N MET A 20 8.29 6.69 15.36
CA MET A 20 7.82 7.31 14.13
C MET A 20 6.78 8.40 14.42
N ILE A 21 5.82 8.13 15.31
CA ILE A 21 4.81 9.13 15.70
C ILE A 21 5.45 10.35 16.37
N ASP A 22 6.44 10.12 17.25
CA ASP A 22 7.22 11.20 17.86
C ASP A 22 7.93 12.04 16.78
N TRP A 23 8.48 11.41 15.74
CA TRP A 23 9.04 12.13 14.59
C TRP A 23 7.97 12.91 13.82
N ALA A 24 6.83 12.30 13.49
CA ALA A 24 5.73 12.98 12.80
C ALA A 24 5.27 14.24 13.57
N ASN A 25 5.14 14.13 14.89
CA ASN A 25 4.81 15.24 15.78
C ASN A 25 5.88 16.34 15.81
N THR A 26 7.14 16.02 15.52
CA THR A 26 8.20 17.04 15.37
C THR A 26 8.11 17.79 14.04
N VAL A 27 7.60 17.13 12.99
CA VAL A 27 7.42 17.71 11.66
C VAL A 27 6.14 18.55 11.60
N PHE A 28 5.05 18.08 12.21
CA PHE A 28 3.74 18.72 12.26
C PHE A 28 3.30 19.03 13.70
N PRO A 29 3.97 19.98 14.40
CA PRO A 29 3.65 20.31 15.78
C PRO A 29 2.26 20.95 15.98
N GLU A 30 1.62 21.41 14.90
CA GLU A 30 0.29 21.99 14.91
C GLU A 30 -0.85 20.98 15.14
N ASP A 31 -0.62 19.70 14.82
CA ASP A 31 -1.62 18.64 14.93
C ASP A 31 -0.98 17.35 15.46
N PRO A 32 -0.62 17.32 16.76
CA PRO A 32 0.11 16.19 17.33
C PRO A 32 -0.80 14.97 17.52
N ILE A 33 -0.26 13.81 17.18
CA ILE A 33 -0.89 12.50 17.36
C ILE A 33 -0.41 11.89 18.68
N ASP A 34 -1.34 11.47 19.53
CA ASP A 34 -1.02 10.66 20.71
C ASP A 34 -0.95 9.18 20.33
N TYR A 35 0.24 8.59 20.41
CA TYR A 35 0.46 7.18 20.11
C TYR A 35 -0.42 6.22 20.95
N ASP A 36 -0.76 6.59 22.19
CA ASP A 36 -1.58 5.74 23.06
C ASP A 36 -3.07 5.85 22.76
N GLU A 37 -3.51 6.94 22.12
CA GLU A 37 -4.90 7.16 21.70
C GLU A 37 -5.14 6.79 20.22
N MET A 38 -4.08 6.65 19.43
CA MET A 38 -4.12 6.24 18.02
C MET A 38 -4.62 4.80 17.89
N ASP A 39 -5.55 4.57 16.94
CA ASP A 39 -5.93 3.21 16.58
C ASP A 39 -4.82 2.58 15.73
N GLN A 40 -3.94 1.84 16.40
CA GLN A 40 -2.81 1.17 15.77
C GLN A 40 -3.20 0.12 14.72
N HIS A 41 -4.47 -0.24 14.61
CA HIS A 41 -4.97 -1.12 13.55
C HIS A 41 -5.28 -0.38 12.26
N ASP A 42 -5.66 0.90 12.33
CA ASP A 42 -6.06 1.68 11.16
C ASP A 42 -4.86 2.30 10.42
N GLU A 43 -3.73 2.47 11.12
CA GLU A 43 -2.52 3.10 10.58
C GLU A 43 -1.46 2.06 10.14
N GLN A 44 -1.89 0.88 9.68
CA GLN A 44 -0.99 -0.19 9.23
C GLN A 44 -0.94 -0.27 7.71
N ASP A 45 0.26 -0.47 7.18
CA ASP A 45 0.47 -0.78 5.78
C ASP A 45 0.61 -2.28 5.58
N VAL A 46 -0.10 -2.83 4.58
CA VAL A 46 -0.05 -4.25 4.23
C VAL A 46 0.45 -4.42 2.80
N PHE A 47 1.54 -5.17 2.65
CA PHE A 47 2.17 -5.46 1.37
C PHE A 47 2.06 -6.96 1.06
N LEU A 48 1.66 -7.29 -0.17
CA LEU A 48 1.75 -8.66 -0.67
C LEU A 48 3.15 -8.92 -1.21
N LEU A 49 3.83 -9.88 -0.61
CA LEU A 49 5.17 -10.32 -0.96
C LEU A 49 5.12 -11.63 -1.75
N PRO A 50 6.19 -11.94 -2.51
CA PRO A 50 6.39 -13.29 -3.03
C PRO A 50 6.31 -14.35 -1.93
N ASP A 51 6.00 -15.58 -2.34
CA ASP A 51 6.12 -16.72 -1.43
C ASP A 51 7.61 -16.99 -1.16
N PHE A 52 7.98 -16.88 0.11
CA PHE A 52 9.32 -17.17 0.60
C PHE A 52 9.29 -18.47 1.39
N GLU A 53 10.21 -19.38 1.10
CA GLU A 53 10.26 -20.70 1.74
C GLU A 53 10.80 -20.59 3.18
N THR A 54 11.57 -19.53 3.47
CA THR A 54 12.23 -19.35 4.77
C THR A 54 12.09 -17.92 5.34
N PRO A 55 12.11 -17.78 6.69
CA PRO A 55 12.20 -16.47 7.34
C PRO A 55 13.45 -15.67 6.95
N GLU A 56 14.56 -16.36 6.66
CA GLU A 56 15.81 -15.73 6.25
C GLU A 56 15.70 -15.03 4.90
N GLU A 57 15.07 -15.67 3.91
CA GLU A 57 14.81 -15.06 2.59
C GLU A 57 13.90 -13.83 2.71
N THR A 58 12.88 -13.92 3.55
CA THR A 58 12.00 -12.80 3.85
C THR A 58 12.79 -11.62 4.44
N LEU A 59 13.67 -11.90 5.41
CA LEU A 59 14.49 -10.88 6.05
C LEU A 59 15.52 -10.26 5.08
N GLU A 60 16.11 -11.06 4.19
CA GLU A 60 17.01 -10.57 3.16
C GLU A 60 16.28 -9.62 2.20
N TRP A 61 15.11 -10.03 1.71
CA TRP A 61 14.27 -9.17 0.86
C TRP A 61 13.88 -7.88 1.57
N LEU A 62 13.46 -7.94 2.83
CA LEU A 62 13.12 -6.76 3.62
C LEU A 62 14.29 -5.78 3.74
N ARG A 63 15.51 -6.29 3.93
CA ARG A 63 16.71 -5.43 4.02
C ARG A 63 17.07 -4.79 2.71
N GLU A 64 16.92 -5.51 1.61
CA GLU A 64 17.18 -4.98 0.26
C GLU A 64 16.17 -3.91 -0.15
N ASN A 65 14.92 -4.02 0.31
CA ASN A 65 13.82 -3.13 -0.07
C ASN A 65 13.43 -2.13 1.05
N CYS A 66 14.18 -2.10 2.17
CA CYS A 66 13.79 -1.28 3.32
C CYS A 66 13.74 0.22 3.00
N GLU A 67 14.66 0.72 2.16
CA GLU A 67 14.67 2.14 1.76
C GLU A 67 13.36 2.52 1.07
N ASP A 68 12.89 1.69 0.13
CA ASP A 68 11.65 1.92 -0.61
C ASP A 68 10.42 1.78 0.30
N LEU A 69 10.42 0.80 1.20
CA LEU A 69 9.34 0.62 2.19
C LEU A 69 9.24 1.83 3.13
N ILE A 70 10.37 2.29 3.68
CA ILE A 70 10.38 3.48 4.55
C ILE A 70 9.88 4.68 3.75
N ALA A 71 10.39 4.89 2.53
CA ALA A 71 10.01 6.01 1.70
C ALA A 71 8.50 6.00 1.39
N TYR A 72 7.92 4.84 1.07
CA TYR A 72 6.49 4.70 0.83
C TYR A 72 5.66 5.15 2.03
N VAL A 73 5.97 4.62 3.22
CA VAL A 73 5.22 4.97 4.43
C VAL A 73 5.45 6.42 4.82
N LEU A 74 6.67 6.94 4.76
CA LEU A 74 6.94 8.34 5.09
C LEU A 74 6.27 9.34 4.14
N ASP A 75 6.05 8.97 2.87
CA ASP A 75 5.40 9.85 1.89
C ASP A 75 3.93 10.11 2.23
N ASP A 76 3.24 9.11 2.77
CA ASP A 76 1.86 9.24 3.25
C ASP A 76 1.75 10.20 4.44
N TRP A 77 2.75 10.17 5.33
CA TRP A 77 2.79 11.01 6.52
C TRP A 77 3.34 12.41 6.24
N CYS A 78 4.33 12.54 5.35
CA CYS A 78 5.01 13.78 5.04
C CYS A 78 5.52 13.79 3.60
N MET A 79 4.86 14.55 2.72
CA MET A 79 5.32 14.68 1.34
C MET A 79 6.63 15.49 1.19
N ASP A 80 7.04 16.24 2.22
CA ASP A 80 8.31 17.00 2.21
C ASP A 80 9.49 16.10 2.56
N LYS A 81 10.14 15.58 1.52
CA LYS A 81 11.33 14.71 1.62
C LYS A 81 12.52 15.35 2.33
N SER A 82 12.55 16.68 2.48
CA SER A 82 13.63 17.36 3.21
C SER A 82 13.50 17.22 4.73
N ALA A 83 12.29 16.92 5.23
CA ALA A 83 12.01 16.66 6.64
C ALA A 83 12.21 15.19 7.05
N TRP A 84 12.46 14.31 6.08
CA TRP A 84 12.62 12.88 6.34
C TRP A 84 13.90 12.59 7.12
N PRO A 85 13.88 11.56 8.00
CA PRO A 85 15.10 11.09 8.63
C PRO A 85 16.09 10.57 7.57
N ALA A 86 17.39 10.72 7.83
CA ALA A 86 18.43 10.16 6.98
C ALA A 86 19.52 9.51 7.85
N PRO A 87 20.08 8.35 7.45
CA PRO A 87 19.73 7.56 6.25
C PRO A 87 18.44 6.72 6.42
N LEU A 88 17.82 6.33 5.30
CA LEU A 88 16.69 5.39 5.24
C LEU A 88 17.19 3.94 5.24
N ASP A 89 17.88 3.56 6.31
CA ASP A 89 18.50 2.23 6.43
C ASP A 89 17.69 1.25 7.29
N TRP A 90 18.17 0.00 7.36
CA TRP A 90 17.55 -1.04 8.19
C TRP A 90 17.40 -0.64 9.67
N ALA A 91 18.35 0.14 10.20
CA ALA A 91 18.28 0.58 11.59
C ALA A 91 17.17 1.61 11.81
N LEU A 92 16.91 2.48 10.82
CA LEU A 92 15.73 3.33 10.82
C LEU A 92 14.45 2.49 10.73
N PHE A 93 14.42 1.50 9.82
CA PHE A 93 13.27 0.61 9.65
C PHE A 93 12.87 -0.07 10.97
N GLU A 94 13.82 -0.73 11.65
CA GLU A 94 13.58 -1.42 12.93
C GLU A 94 13.17 -0.46 14.06
N ARG A 95 13.60 0.80 13.97
CA ARG A 95 13.26 1.81 14.97
C ARG A 95 11.87 2.38 14.74
N PHE A 96 11.50 2.62 13.48
CA PHE A 96 10.27 3.31 13.12
C PHE A 96 9.10 2.35 12.99
N PHE A 97 9.35 1.09 12.64
CA PHE A 97 8.30 0.14 12.32
C PHE A 97 8.42 -1.15 13.12
N HIS A 98 7.25 -1.66 13.51
CA HIS A 98 7.10 -3.07 13.85
C HIS A 98 6.57 -3.80 12.62
N TYR A 99 7.12 -4.97 12.30
CA TYR A 99 6.67 -5.75 11.16
C TYR A 99 6.29 -7.18 11.55
N SER A 100 5.26 -7.72 10.88
CA SER A 100 4.89 -9.15 10.90
C SER A 100 4.80 -9.66 9.48
N VAL A 101 5.10 -10.94 9.27
CA VAL A 101 4.91 -11.60 7.98
C VAL A 101 4.03 -12.81 8.16
N GLU A 102 2.87 -12.80 7.51
CA GLU A 102 1.88 -13.86 7.54
C GLU A 102 1.99 -14.69 6.26
N THR A 103 2.15 -16.00 6.39
CA THR A 103 2.38 -16.90 5.24
C THR A 103 1.10 -17.53 4.70
N SER A 104 -0.05 -17.25 5.32
CA SER A 104 -1.34 -17.82 4.95
C SER A 104 -2.29 -16.71 4.59
N VAL A 105 -2.29 -16.33 3.32
CA VAL A 105 -3.23 -15.35 2.77
C VAL A 105 -4.25 -16.09 1.91
N VAL A 106 -5.52 -15.81 2.14
CA VAL A 106 -6.64 -16.51 1.51
C VAL A 106 -7.52 -15.50 0.81
N ASP A 107 -7.62 -15.61 -0.50
CA ASP A 107 -8.60 -14.88 -1.28
C ASP A 107 -9.99 -15.47 -1.04
N THR A 108 -10.95 -14.56 -0.89
CA THR A 108 -12.35 -14.89 -0.62
C THR A 108 -13.23 -14.78 -1.85
N MET A 109 -12.69 -14.23 -2.95
CA MET A 109 -13.34 -14.15 -4.25
C MET A 109 -12.98 -15.38 -5.10
N ASP A 110 -13.92 -15.79 -5.95
CA ASP A 110 -13.76 -16.91 -6.88
C ASP A 110 -12.80 -16.54 -8.02
N GLU A 111 -12.04 -17.51 -8.54
CA GLU A 111 -11.11 -17.36 -9.68
C GLU A 111 -11.79 -16.80 -10.96
N ASP A 112 -13.13 -16.84 -11.03
CA ASP A 112 -13.94 -16.46 -12.20
C ASP A 112 -13.93 -14.95 -12.55
N TYR A 113 -13.18 -14.10 -11.84
CA TYR A 113 -13.07 -12.66 -12.18
C TYR A 113 -12.10 -12.35 -13.33
N ASP A 114 -11.33 -13.33 -13.81
CA ASP A 114 -10.40 -13.18 -14.92
C ASP A 114 -11.00 -13.50 -16.31
N ASP A 115 -12.29 -13.85 -16.40
CA ASP A 115 -12.96 -14.20 -17.67
C ASP A 115 -13.75 -13.03 -18.30
N ALA A 116 -13.54 -11.80 -17.83
CA ALA A 116 -13.87 -10.62 -18.63
C ALA A 116 -12.78 -10.44 -19.69
N GLU A 117 -12.73 -11.33 -20.68
CA GLU A 117 -12.18 -10.95 -21.97
C GLU A 117 -12.88 -9.66 -22.39
N GLU A 118 -12.06 -8.63 -22.53
CA GLU A 118 -12.38 -7.37 -23.16
C GLU A 118 -13.00 -7.61 -24.55
N ASP A 119 -14.31 -7.86 -24.61
CA ASP A 119 -15.12 -7.65 -25.81
C ASP A 119 -15.20 -6.13 -26.05
N PHE A 120 -14.07 -5.56 -26.47
CA PHE A 120 -13.96 -4.26 -27.14
C PHE A 120 -14.22 -4.41 -28.64
N GLU A 121 -15.09 -5.34 -29.05
CA GLU A 121 -15.65 -5.37 -30.40
C GLU A 121 -17.07 -4.81 -30.33
N ASP A 122 -17.31 -3.76 -31.13
CA ASP A 122 -18.60 -3.05 -31.32
C ASP A 122 -18.86 -1.80 -30.45
N MET A 123 -17.87 -0.89 -30.34
CA MET A 123 -18.22 0.54 -30.36
C MET A 123 -18.51 0.92 -31.81
N ASP A 124 -19.76 0.71 -32.24
CA ASP A 124 -20.27 1.17 -33.53
C ASP A 124 -19.93 2.66 -33.73
N GLU A 125 -19.13 2.96 -34.75
CA GLU A 125 -18.97 4.29 -35.32
C GLU A 125 -20.26 4.70 -36.07
N GLU A 126 -21.43 4.72 -35.42
CA GLU A 126 -22.62 5.37 -35.99
C GLU A 126 -23.53 5.95 -34.90
N GLU A 127 -23.13 7.11 -34.36
CA GLU A 127 -24.13 8.10 -33.94
C GLU A 127 -23.75 9.42 -34.60
N GLY A 128 -24.59 9.80 -35.57
CA GLY A 128 -24.32 10.86 -36.51
C GLY A 128 -24.06 12.21 -35.86
N PHE A 129 -23.17 12.98 -36.49
CA PHE A 129 -23.20 14.43 -36.40
C PHE A 129 -24.57 14.90 -36.89
N GLY A 130 -25.52 15.03 -35.96
CA GLY A 130 -26.74 15.79 -36.17
C GLY A 130 -26.35 17.23 -36.45
N ASP A 131 -26.80 17.73 -37.60
CA ASP A 131 -26.75 19.14 -37.99
C ASP A 131 -27.06 20.03 -36.78
N PHE A 132 -26.04 20.73 -36.29
CA PHE A 132 -26.24 21.87 -35.42
C PHE A 132 -26.47 23.08 -36.33
N ASP A 133 -27.71 23.23 -36.81
CA ASP A 133 -28.19 24.45 -37.44
C ASP A 133 -28.13 25.58 -36.40
N PHE A 134 -27.10 26.41 -36.52
CA PHE A 134 -27.01 27.69 -35.82
C PHE A 134 -27.76 28.72 -36.65
N GLU A 135 -29.09 28.80 -36.49
CA GLU A 135 -29.87 29.96 -36.95
C GLU A 135 -30.24 30.85 -35.76
N ASP A 136 -29.82 32.11 -35.91
CA ASP A 136 -29.99 33.29 -35.06
C ASP A 136 -31.27 33.38 -34.22
N ASN A 137 -31.12 33.78 -32.95
CA ASN A 137 -31.68 35.03 -32.41
C ASN A 137 -31.26 35.30 -30.95
#